data_AF-A0A1Q6LQB2-F1
#
_entry.id   AF-A0A1Q6LQB2-F1
#
_cell.length_a   1.000
_cell.length_b   1.000
_cell.length_c   1.000
_cell.angle_alpha   90.00
_cell.angle_beta   90.00
_cell.angle_gamma   90.00
#
_symmetry.space_group_name_H-M   'P 1'
#
loop_
_entity.id
_entity.type
_entity.pdbx_description
1 polymer ?
#
loop_
_entity_poly.entity_id
_entity_poly.type
_entity_poly.pdbx_seq_one_letter_code
_entity_poly.pdbx_strand_id
1 'polypeptide(L)'
;MYFERGDNTRIAGWMQCHYRLMFDERGYPMMYVFKNCKDFIRTIPMMMYDEHKVEDLNTELEDHAMDEFRYFSMLQKIPPRRKIPARALADDPLDQMKKGY
;
A
#
# COMPACT_ATOMS: atom_id res chain seq x y z
N MET A 1 -15.60 25.42 -18.99
CA MET A 1 -14.96 24.80 -17.82
C MET A 1 -15.22 23.31 -17.92
N TYR A 2 -14.17 22.49 -18.06
CA TYR A 2 -14.28 21.03 -18.19
C TYR A 2 -13.82 20.40 -16.87
N PHE A 3 -14.59 19.45 -16.35
CA PHE A 3 -14.25 18.71 -15.14
C PHE A 3 -13.70 17.34 -15.54
N GLU A 4 -12.60 16.94 -14.92
CA GLU A 4 -12.08 15.58 -15.04
C GLU A 4 -12.72 14.68 -13.99
N ARG A 5 -12.98 13.42 -14.35
CA ARG A 5 -13.55 12.44 -13.42
C ARG A 5 -12.50 12.04 -12.39
N GLY A 6 -12.85 12.12 -11.11
CA GLY A 6 -12.02 11.61 -10.04
C GLY A 6 -11.78 10.09 -10.16
N ASP A 7 -10.55 9.67 -9.92
CA ASP A 7 -10.17 8.26 -9.85
C ASP A 7 -10.57 7.68 -8.48
N ASN A 8 -11.55 6.79 -8.48
CA ASN A 8 -12.09 6.13 -7.28
C ASN A 8 -11.82 4.63 -7.28
N THR A 9 -10.78 4.17 -7.99
CA THR A 9 -10.36 2.77 -7.96
C THR A 9 -9.85 2.37 -6.56
N ARG A 10 -10.69 1.62 -5.82
CA ARG A 10 -10.43 1.27 -4.41
C ARG A 10 -9.16 0.44 -4.24
N ILE A 11 -9.07 -0.72 -4.91
CA ILE A 11 -7.94 -1.66 -4.78
C ILE A 11 -6.60 -0.97 -5.09
N ALA A 12 -6.52 -0.24 -6.21
CA ALA A 12 -5.31 0.49 -6.56
C ALA A 12 -4.97 1.60 -5.54
N GLY A 13 -5.99 2.29 -5.02
CA GLY A 13 -5.85 3.27 -3.94
C GLY A 13 -5.34 2.66 -2.63
N TRP A 14 -5.84 1.49 -2.22
CA TRP A 14 -5.36 0.78 -1.04
C TRP A 14 -3.91 0.35 -1.17
N MET A 15 -3.50 -0.11 -2.35
CA MET A 15 -2.09 -0.41 -2.61
C MET A 15 -1.20 0.83 -2.47
N GLN A 16 -1.68 2.01 -2.88
CA GLN A 16 -0.95 3.27 -2.67
C GLN A 16 -0.78 3.60 -1.18
N CYS A 17 -1.75 3.28 -0.33
CA CYS A 17 -1.65 3.42 1.12
C CYS A 17 -0.62 2.44 1.69
N HIS A 18 -0.69 1.15 1.33
CA HIS A 18 0.26 0.14 1.79
C HIS A 18 1.71 0.50 1.44
N TYR A 19 1.98 0.93 0.21
CA TYR A 19 3.34 1.29 -0.20
C TYR A 19 3.92 2.47 0.57
N ARG A 20 3.08 3.38 1.08
CA ARG A 20 3.54 4.55 1.86
C ARG A 20 3.94 4.20 3.28
N LEU A 21 3.23 3.26 3.86
CA LEU A 21 3.46 2.78 5.23
C LEU A 21 4.52 1.67 5.27
N MET A 22 4.76 1.00 4.15
CA MET A 22 5.83 0.00 4.02
C MET A 22 7.21 0.66 4.21
N PHE A 23 8.03 0.05 5.06
CA PHE A 23 9.42 0.46 5.23
C PHE A 23 10.28 0.11 4.01
N ASP A 24 11.24 0.97 3.70
CA ASP A 24 12.30 0.68 2.73
C ASP A 24 13.42 -0.20 3.34
N GLU A 25 14.46 -0.48 2.56
CA GLU A 25 15.60 -1.29 2.98
C GLU A 25 16.37 -0.68 4.18
N ARG A 26 16.18 0.62 4.44
CA ARG A 26 16.80 1.36 5.55
C ARG A 26 15.84 1.55 6.72
N GLY A 27 14.62 1.03 6.64
CA GLY A 27 13.61 1.13 7.69
C GLY A 27 12.78 2.42 7.66
N TYR A 28 12.83 3.22 6.59
CA TYR A 28 12.08 4.47 6.48
C TYR A 28 10.80 4.30 5.67
N PRO A 29 9.64 4.78 6.16
CA PRO A 29 8.41 4.84 5.38
C PRO A 29 8.40 6.10 4.50
N MET A 30 7.51 6.12 3.50
CA MET A 30 7.30 7.32 2.67
C MET A 30 6.36 8.33 3.33
N MET A 31 5.57 7.90 4.32
CA MET A 31 4.63 8.75 5.05
C MET A 31 4.82 8.63 6.55
N TYR A 32 4.69 9.76 7.23
CA TYR A 32 4.69 9.87 8.69
C TYR A 32 3.33 10.38 9.16
N VAL A 33 2.91 9.91 10.34
CA VAL A 33 1.65 10.32 10.98
C VAL A 33 1.99 11.06 12.25
N PHE A 34 1.46 12.27 12.42
CA PHE A 34 1.68 13.03 13.65
C PHE A 34 0.94 12.38 14.82
N LYS A 35 1.55 12.44 16.01
CA LYS A 35 0.99 11.87 17.24
C LYS A 35 -0.40 12.39 17.65
N ASN A 36 -0.83 13.53 17.11
CA ASN A 36 -2.14 14.14 17.38
C ASN A 36 -3.23 13.72 16.39
N CYS A 37 -2.91 12.95 15.34
CA CYS A 37 -3.88 12.34 14.42
C CYS A 37 -4.54 11.12 15.10
N LYS A 38 -5.30 11.36 16.16
CA LYS A 38 -5.84 10.32 17.04
C LYS A 38 -6.74 9.33 16.29
N ASP A 39 -7.58 9.83 15.40
CA ASP A 39 -8.51 8.97 14.65
C ASP A 39 -7.74 8.05 13.71
N PHE A 40 -6.80 8.58 12.93
CA PHE A 40 -5.92 7.78 12.08
C PHE A 40 -5.21 6.67 12.88
N ILE A 41 -4.61 7.00 14.02
CA ILE A 41 -3.86 6.05 14.86
C ILE A 41 -4.78 4.96 15.43
N ARG A 42 -6.03 5.30 15.77
CA ARG A 42 -6.99 4.36 16.35
C ARG A 42 -7.66 3.47 15.31
N THR A 43 -7.99 4.00 14.13
CA THR A 43 -8.84 3.31 13.16
C THR A 43 -8.03 2.53 12.13
N ILE A 44 -6.96 3.10 11.58
CA ILE A 44 -6.20 2.48 10.48
C ILE A 44 -5.65 1.10 10.86
N PRO A 45 -5.05 0.87 12.05
CA PRO A 45 -4.56 -0.46 12.43
C PRO A 45 -5.67 -1.49 12.67
N MET A 46 -6.91 -1.03 12.88
CA MET A 46 -8.09 -1.88 13.13
C MET A 46 -8.82 -2.27 11.85
N MET A 47 -8.42 -1.72 10.70
CA MET A 47 -9.04 -2.03 9.42
C MET A 47 -8.80 -3.50 9.03
N MET A 48 -9.85 -4.16 8.56
CA MET A 48 -9.84 -5.57 8.18
C MET A 48 -10.36 -5.75 6.75
N TYR A 49 -10.00 -6.88 6.12
CA TYR A 49 -10.55 -7.27 4.84
C TYR A 49 -12.05 -7.55 4.93
N ASP A 50 -12.77 -7.26 3.85
CA ASP A 50 -14.18 -7.60 3.72
C ASP A 50 -14.37 -9.13 3.58
N GLU A 51 -15.42 -9.67 4.21
CA GLU A 51 -15.69 -11.12 4.21
C GLU A 51 -16.04 -11.68 2.82
N HIS A 52 -16.69 -10.88 1.98
CA HIS A 52 -17.16 -11.28 0.66
C HIS A 52 -16.22 -10.78 -0.45
N LYS A 53 -15.65 -9.59 -0.28
CA LYS A 53 -14.68 -8.96 -1.19
C LYS A 53 -13.31 -8.96 -0.56
N VAL A 54 -12.68 -10.13 -0.52
CA VAL A 54 -11.41 -10.37 0.17
C VAL A 54 -10.24 -9.47 -0.24
N GLU A 55 -10.29 -8.82 -1.41
CA GLU A 55 -9.28 -7.86 -1.88
C GLU A 55 -9.57 -6.40 -1.44
N ASP A 56 -10.74 -6.12 -0.86
CA ASP A 56 -11.19 -4.80 -0.43
C ASP A 56 -11.31 -4.75 1.11
N LEU A 57 -11.54 -3.54 1.61
CA LEU A 57 -11.69 -3.22 3.02
C LEU A 57 -13.14 -3.42 3.49
N ASN A 58 -13.32 -3.92 4.72
CA ASN A 58 -14.62 -3.95 5.37
C ASN A 58 -15.11 -2.52 5.68
N THR A 59 -16.15 -2.07 4.98
CA THR A 59 -16.75 -0.72 5.11
C THR A 59 -17.74 -0.60 6.27
N GLU A 60 -18.02 -1.67 7.01
CA GLU A 60 -18.85 -1.60 8.23
C GLU A 60 -18.05 -1.07 9.44
N LEU A 61 -16.71 -1.03 9.32
CA LEU A 61 -15.82 -0.44 10.31
C LEU A 61 -15.73 1.09 10.15
N GLU A 62 -15.05 1.76 11.09
CA GLU A 62 -14.80 3.21 11.01
C GLU A 62 -13.72 3.53 9.95
N ASP A 63 -14.12 3.54 8.68
CA ASP A 63 -13.24 3.63 7.51
C ASP A 63 -13.00 5.06 6.99
N HIS A 64 -13.64 6.08 7.57
CA HIS A 64 -13.56 7.46 7.08
C HIS A 64 -12.13 7.99 6.98
N ALA A 65 -11.31 7.79 8.02
CA ALA A 65 -9.91 8.20 8.00
C ALA A 65 -9.09 7.44 6.95
N MET A 66 -9.46 6.18 6.68
CA MET A 66 -8.82 5.34 5.67
C MET A 66 -9.19 5.82 4.26
N ASP A 67 -10.45 6.19 4.02
CA ASP A 67 -10.91 6.74 2.75
C ASP A 67 -10.27 8.10 2.43
N GLU A 68 -10.19 9.00 3.42
CA GLU A 68 -9.47 10.27 3.28
C GLU A 68 -8.00 10.05 2.90
N PHE A 69 -7.34 9.12 3.60
CA PHE A 69 -5.96 8.75 3.32
C PHE A 69 -5.78 8.17 1.91
N ARG A 70 -6.73 7.35 1.44
CA ARG A 70 -6.71 6.82 0.08
C ARG A 70 -6.87 7.93 -0.95
N TYR A 71 -7.82 8.84 -0.78
CA TYR A 71 -8.00 9.96 -1.71
C TYR A 71 -6.73 10.80 -1.81
N PHE A 72 -6.10 11.11 -0.67
CA PHE A 72 -4.80 11.78 -0.64
C PHE A 72 -3.71 10.99 -1.39
N SER A 73 -3.63 9.69 -1.17
CA SER A 73 -2.64 8.81 -1.80
C SER A 73 -2.84 8.65 -3.31
N MET A 74 -4.10 8.73 -3.78
CA MET A 74 -4.46 8.65 -5.19
C MET A 74 -4.24 9.98 -5.92
N LEU A 75 -4.31 11.12 -5.22
CA LEU A 75 -3.96 12.42 -5.78
C LEU A 75 -2.47 12.51 -6.14
N GLN A 76 -1.60 11.87 -5.34
CA GLN A 76 -0.14 11.90 -5.51
C GLN A 76 0.42 10.51 -5.82
N LYS A 77 0.07 9.92 -6.96
CA LYS A 77 0.45 8.52 -7.27
C LYS A 77 1.96 8.29 -7.19
N ILE A 78 2.38 7.23 -6.47
CA ILE A 78 3.80 6.83 -6.42
C ILE A 78 4.20 6.32 -7.81
N PRO A 79 5.37 6.74 -8.35
CA PRO A 79 5.88 6.19 -9.60
C PRO A 79 6.15 4.68 -9.48
N PRO A 80 6.07 3.91 -10.57
CA PRO A 80 6.32 2.48 -10.53
C PRO A 80 7.70 2.18 -9.92
N ARG A 81 7.75 1.26 -8.94
CA ARG A 81 9.02 0.84 -8.33
C ARG A 81 9.94 0.28 -9.41
N ARG A 82 11.17 0.81 -9.49
CA ARG A 82 12.22 0.21 -10.32
C ARG A 82 12.56 -1.15 -9.73
N LYS A 83 12.51 -2.20 -10.55
CA LYS A 83 13.04 -3.53 -10.16
C LYS A 83 14.53 -3.37 -9.92
N ILE A 84 14.96 -3.44 -8.66
CA ILE A 84 16.37 -3.63 -8.34
C ILE A 84 16.69 -5.05 -8.79
N PRO A 85 17.66 -5.28 -9.69
CA PRO A 85 18.02 -6.64 -10.07
C PRO A 85 18.43 -7.39 -8.80
N ALA A 86 17.86 -8.59 -8.60
CA ALA A 86 18.29 -9.45 -7.51
C ALA A 86 19.80 -9.61 -7.58
N ARG A 87 20.49 -9.45 -6.45
CA ARG A 87 21.92 -9.70 -6.38
C ARG A 87 22.13 -11.15 -6.82
N ALA A 88 22.86 -11.37 -7.91
CA ALA A 88 23.26 -12.71 -8.30
C ALA A 88 24.07 -13.29 -7.12
N LEU A 89 23.52 -14.30 -6.45
CA LEU A 89 24.33 -15.12 -5.54
C LEU A 89 25.40 -15.78 -6.43
N ALA A 90 26.66 -15.49 -6.17
CA ALA A 90 27.78 -16.03 -6.94
C ALA A 90 27.91 -17.55 -6.75
N ASP A 91 27.53 -18.03 -5.57
CA ASP A 91 27.51 -19.45 -5.22
C ASP A 91 26.06 -19.85 -4.92
N ASP A 92 25.50 -20.72 -5.74
CA ASP A 92 24.24 -21.43 -5.49
C ASP A 92 24.55 -22.89 -5.12
N PRO A 93 25.04 -23.16 -3.89
CA PRO A 93 25.40 -24.51 -3.46
C PRO A 93 24.20 -25.45 -3.35
N LEU A 94 22.97 -24.92 -3.44
CA LEU A 94 21.71 -25.65 -3.33
C LEU A 94 21.00 -25.80 -4.68
N ASP A 95 21.61 -25.35 -5.78
CA ASP A 95 21.10 -25.49 -7.16
C ASP A 95 19.65 -24.97 -7.32
N GLN A 96 19.28 -23.96 -6.52
CA GLN A 96 17.94 -23.35 -6.48
C GLN A 96 17.58 -22.62 -7.78
N MET A 97 18.58 -22.32 -8.61
CA MET A 97 18.45 -21.69 -9.93
C MET A 97 17.90 -22.65 -11.02
N LYS A 98 17.86 -23.97 -10.79
CA LYS A 98 17.22 -24.89 -11.75
C LYS A 98 15.71 -24.70 -11.75
N LYS A 99 15.23 -23.88 -12.69
CA LYS A 99 13.83 -23.92 -13.12
C LYS A 99 13.49 -25.35 -13.52
N GLY A 100 12.65 -26.00 -12.72
CA GLY A 100 12.00 -27.25 -13.09
C GLY A 100 11.26 -27.12 -14.42
N TYR A 101 11.23 -28.24 -15.13
CA TYR A 101 10.64 -28.48 -16.46
C TYR A 101 9.28 -27.81 -16.71
#